data_AF-A0A355CLG2-F1
#
_entry.id   AF-A0A355CLG2-F1
#
_cell.length_a   1.000
_cell.length_b   1.000
_cell.length_c   1.000
_cell.angle_alpha   90.00
_cell.angle_beta   90.00
_cell.angle_gamma   90.00
#
_symmetry.space_group_name_H-M   'P 1'
#
loop_
_entity.id
_entity.type
_entity.pdbx_description
1 polymer ?
#
loop_
_entity_poly.entity_id
_entity_poly.type
_entity_poly.pdbx_seq_one_letter_code
_entity_poly.pdbx_strand_id
1 'polypeptide(L)'
;MLDGLRDNWIAEDLAGWLSLHRFYPGVAESLHKLQGRGVKIAIVTTKEGRFVRELLQLAGVTMPSELIFGKEYNKPKHQILREFMTAAGKNSTIWFVEDRLKTLLSVKQQPDLSEVRLFLADWGYNTLAERESVAQNPPVQLLSLSQFAADFADGFPE
;
A
#
# COMPACT_ATOMS: atom_id res chain seq x y z
N MET A 1 20.04 -4.75 -17.92
CA MET A 1 19.49 -3.75 -16.98
C MET A 1 17.99 -3.67 -17.24
N LEU A 2 17.16 -4.27 -16.37
CA LEU A 2 15.70 -4.39 -16.59
C LEU A 2 14.98 -3.03 -16.68
N ASP A 3 15.54 -2.00 -16.04
CA ASP A 3 14.98 -0.65 -16.00
C ASP A 3 14.98 0.01 -17.40
N GLY A 4 16.05 -0.12 -18.18
CA GLY A 4 16.10 0.43 -19.55
C GLY A 4 15.18 -0.26 -20.56
N LEU A 5 14.89 -1.55 -20.38
CA LEU A 5 13.94 -2.28 -21.23
C LEU A 5 12.49 -1.83 -20.94
N ARG A 6 12.18 -1.53 -19.67
CA ARG A 6 10.89 -0.96 -19.27
C ARG A 6 10.72 0.46 -19.79
N ASP A 7 11.76 1.29 -19.70
CA ASP A 7 11.71 2.65 -20.21
C ASP A 7 11.45 2.70 -21.72
N ASN A 8 12.14 1.85 -22.49
CA ASN A 8 11.91 1.78 -23.94
C ASN A 8 10.49 1.30 -24.26
N TRP A 9 10.01 0.27 -23.57
CA TRP A 9 8.67 -0.26 -23.83
C TRP A 9 7.56 0.72 -23.42
N ILE A 10 7.79 1.50 -22.36
CA ILE A 10 6.89 2.57 -21.92
C ILE A 10 6.92 3.76 -22.88
N ALA A 11 8.09 4.10 -23.43
CA ALA A 11 8.21 5.15 -24.45
C ALA A 11 7.55 4.75 -25.77
N GLU A 12 7.60 3.46 -26.14
CA GLU A 12 7.02 2.93 -27.38
C GLU A 12 5.52 2.66 -27.27
N ASP A 13 5.04 2.10 -26.14
CA ASP A 13 3.64 1.74 -25.93
C ASP A 13 3.26 1.76 -24.44
N LEU A 14 3.15 2.98 -23.90
CA LEU A 14 2.65 3.19 -22.53
C LEU A 14 1.27 2.54 -22.34
N ALA A 15 0.36 2.65 -23.31
CA ALA A 15 -1.00 2.13 -23.20
C ALA A 15 -1.04 0.59 -23.11
N GLY A 16 -0.27 -0.10 -23.96
CA GLY A 16 -0.14 -1.56 -23.92
C GLY A 16 0.53 -2.05 -22.63
N TRP A 17 1.59 -1.39 -22.16
CA TRP A 17 2.23 -1.72 -20.89
C TRP A 17 1.29 -1.54 -19.68
N LEU A 18 0.53 -0.44 -19.70
CA LEU A 18 -0.48 -0.13 -18.70
C LEU A 18 -1.64 -1.13 -18.71
N SER A 19 -2.05 -1.63 -19.88
CA SER A 19 -3.13 -2.63 -20.02
C SER A 19 -2.85 -3.96 -19.29
N LEU A 20 -1.57 -4.27 -19.08
CA LEU A 20 -1.12 -5.45 -18.34
C LEU A 20 -1.27 -5.29 -16.81
N HIS A 21 -1.50 -4.07 -16.33
CA HIS A 21 -1.60 -3.76 -14.92
C HIS A 21 -3.04 -3.40 -14.58
N ARG A 22 -3.79 -4.39 -14.08
CA ARG A 22 -5.16 -4.19 -13.61
C ARG A 22 -5.17 -4.07 -12.09
N PHE A 23 -5.96 -3.13 -11.59
CA PHE A 23 -6.29 -3.10 -10.16
C PHE A 23 -7.12 -4.33 -9.81
N TYR A 24 -6.92 -4.83 -8.59
CA TYR A 24 -7.83 -5.83 -8.05
C TYR A 24 -9.25 -5.24 -7.95
N PRO A 25 -10.29 -6.04 -8.19
CA PRO A 25 -11.68 -5.58 -8.09
C PRO A 25 -11.96 -4.86 -6.77
N GLY A 26 -12.63 -3.71 -6.83
CA GLY A 26 -13.00 -2.90 -5.67
C GLY A 26 -11.90 -2.00 -5.10
N VAL A 27 -10.62 -2.21 -5.42
CA VAL A 27 -9.53 -1.40 -4.81
C VAL A 27 -9.64 0.08 -5.16
N ALA A 28 -9.84 0.42 -6.44
CA ALA A 28 -9.94 1.82 -6.86
C ALA A 28 -11.15 2.52 -6.21
N GLU A 29 -12.31 1.84 -6.17
CA GLU A 29 -13.52 2.33 -5.52
C GLU A 29 -13.31 2.56 -4.02
N SER A 30 -12.64 1.63 -3.33
CA SER A 30 -12.30 1.80 -1.91
C SER A 30 -11.38 3.00 -1.67
N LEU A 31 -10.39 3.23 -2.54
CA LEU A 31 -9.52 4.41 -2.43
C LEU A 31 -10.34 5.70 -2.56
N HIS A 32 -11.29 5.77 -3.50
CA HIS A 32 -12.19 6.93 -3.62
C HIS A 32 -13.06 7.11 -2.38
N LYS A 33 -13.67 6.04 -1.86
CA LYS A 33 -14.50 6.09 -0.64
C LYS A 33 -13.69 6.59 0.56
N LEU A 34 -12.48 6.07 0.74
CA LEU A 34 -11.56 6.47 1.81
C LEU A 34 -11.21 7.97 1.70
N GLN A 35 -10.84 8.43 0.51
CA GLN A 35 -10.57 9.85 0.26
C GLN A 35 -11.81 10.72 0.54
N GLY A 36 -13.00 10.31 0.11
CA GLY A 36 -14.26 11.01 0.34
C GLY A 36 -14.64 11.13 1.82
N ARG A 37 -14.14 10.23 2.68
CA ARG A 37 -14.29 10.28 4.14
C ARG A 37 -13.22 11.09 4.85
N GLY A 38 -12.26 11.66 4.12
CA GLY A 38 -11.14 12.42 4.69
C GLY A 38 -9.98 11.54 5.17
N VAL A 39 -9.95 10.24 4.85
CA VAL A 39 -8.80 9.39 5.15
C VAL A 39 -7.64 9.81 4.25
N LYS A 40 -6.50 10.15 4.86
CA LYS A 40 -5.27 10.45 4.14
C LYS A 40 -4.60 9.16 3.68
N ILE A 41 -4.53 8.96 2.37
CA ILE A 41 -3.92 7.77 1.76
C ILE A 41 -2.53 8.12 1.23
N ALA A 42 -1.54 7.27 1.53
CA ALA A 42 -0.22 7.31 0.92
C ALA A 42 0.15 5.94 0.33
N ILE A 43 0.90 5.93 -0.77
CA ILE A 43 1.42 4.71 -1.38
C ILE A 43 2.91 4.62 -1.06
N VAL A 44 3.34 3.50 -0.50
CA VAL A 44 4.74 3.22 -0.18
C VAL A 44 5.21 1.99 -0.95
N THR A 45 6.11 2.17 -1.92
CA THR A 45 6.41 1.13 -2.92
C THR A 45 7.86 1.19 -3.42
N THR A 46 8.37 0.05 -3.89
CA THR A 46 9.67 -0.06 -4.56
C THR A 46 9.58 0.19 -6.08
N LYS A 47 8.37 0.45 -6.60
CA LYS A 47 8.15 0.93 -7.96
C LYS A 47 8.45 2.42 -8.04
N GLU A 48 8.94 2.91 -9.17
CA GLU A 48 9.13 4.36 -9.36
C GLU A 48 7.78 5.08 -9.29
N GLY A 49 7.75 6.22 -8.60
CA GLY A 49 6.51 6.97 -8.35
C GLY A 49 5.83 7.43 -9.64
N ARG A 50 6.58 7.72 -10.71
CA ARG A 50 6.02 8.03 -12.04
C ARG A 50 5.09 6.92 -12.55
N PHE A 51 5.46 5.65 -12.41
CA PHE A 51 4.62 4.55 -12.90
C PHE A 51 3.39 4.32 -12.03
N VAL A 52 3.51 4.60 -10.74
CA VAL A 52 2.38 4.51 -9.81
C VAL A 52 1.34 5.58 -10.17
N ARG A 53 1.78 6.80 -10.51
CA ARG A 53 0.90 7.89 -10.97
C ARG A 53 0.11 7.50 -12.22
N GLU A 54 0.77 6.97 -13.24
CA GLU A 54 0.10 6.49 -14.47
C GLU A 54 -0.95 5.42 -14.15
N LEU A 55 -0.61 4.45 -13.30
CA LEU A 55 -1.54 3.40 -12.90
C LEU A 55 -2.76 3.93 -12.15
N LEU A 56 -2.56 4.86 -11.21
CA LEU A 56 -3.65 5.50 -10.49
C LEU A 56 -4.55 6.29 -11.45
N GLN A 57 -3.97 7.01 -12.41
CA GLN A 57 -4.71 7.80 -13.39
C GLN A 57 -5.62 6.92 -14.26
N LEU A 58 -5.13 5.76 -14.74
CA LEU A 58 -5.98 4.81 -15.46
C LEU A 58 -7.13 4.26 -14.62
N ALA A 59 -6.89 4.05 -13.33
CA ALA A 59 -7.90 3.59 -12.40
C ALA A 59 -8.86 4.72 -11.97
N GLY A 60 -8.68 5.94 -12.50
CA GLY A 60 -9.47 7.12 -12.13
C GLY A 60 -9.18 7.63 -10.71
N VAL A 61 -8.10 7.19 -10.07
CA VAL A 61 -7.72 7.59 -8.71
C VAL A 61 -6.80 8.81 -8.78
N THR A 62 -7.25 9.92 -8.18
CA THR A 62 -6.44 11.14 -8.09
C THR A 62 -5.71 11.16 -6.75
N MET A 63 -4.38 11.29 -6.78
CA MET A 63 -3.54 11.36 -5.58
C MET A 63 -2.40 12.36 -5.81
N PRO A 64 -2.14 13.27 -4.86
CA PRO A 64 -0.98 14.16 -4.92
C PRO A 64 0.34 13.37 -4.95
N SER A 65 1.31 13.84 -5.75
CA SER A 65 2.60 13.15 -5.93
C SER A 65 3.40 12.99 -4.63
N GLU A 66 3.24 13.93 -3.71
CA GLU A 66 3.87 13.93 -2.39
C GLU A 66 3.35 12.83 -1.46
N LEU A 67 2.24 12.16 -1.83
CA LEU A 67 1.71 11.00 -1.12
C LEU A 67 2.15 9.67 -1.77
N ILE A 68 3.00 9.72 -2.80
CA ILE A 68 3.53 8.54 -3.50
C ILE A 68 5.03 8.42 -3.20
N PHE A 69 5.35 7.54 -2.25
CA PHE A 69 6.70 7.22 -1.81
C PHE A 69 7.22 6.03 -2.63
N GLY A 70 7.69 6.33 -3.84
CA GLY A 70 8.26 5.35 -4.76
C GLY A 70 9.73 5.00 -4.47
N LYS A 71 10.34 4.23 -5.38
CA LYS A 71 11.75 3.80 -5.37
C LYS A 71 12.72 4.95 -5.08
N GLU A 72 12.45 6.12 -5.65
CA GLU A 72 13.23 7.35 -5.52
C GLU A 72 13.31 7.88 -4.09
N TYR A 73 12.37 7.51 -3.21
CA TYR A 73 12.41 7.94 -1.81
C TYR A 73 13.52 7.25 -1.01
N ASN A 74 13.95 6.06 -1.45
CA ASN A 74 15.10 5.32 -0.94
C ASN A 74 15.20 5.20 0.60
N LYS A 75 14.05 4.97 1.26
CA LYS A 75 13.99 4.68 2.70
C LYS A 75 13.24 3.37 2.95
N PRO A 76 13.65 2.59 3.97
CA PRO A 76 12.85 1.46 4.46
C PRO A 76 11.45 1.90 4.89
N LYS A 77 10.43 1.07 4.66
CA LYS A 77 9.04 1.42 4.96
C LYS A 77 8.80 1.83 6.41
N HIS A 78 9.49 1.22 7.37
CA HIS A 78 9.39 1.62 8.78
C HIS A 78 9.86 3.06 9.05
N GLN A 79 10.85 3.58 8.31
CA GLN A 79 11.26 4.99 8.45
C GLN A 79 10.20 5.93 7.89
N ILE A 80 9.57 5.56 6.78
CA ILE A 80 8.47 6.33 6.17
C ILE A 80 7.26 6.38 7.13
N LEU A 81 6.93 5.26 7.78
CA LEU A 81 5.87 5.22 8.79
C LEU A 81 6.16 6.12 9.99
N ARG A 82 7.42 6.27 10.43
CA ARG A 82 7.79 7.23 11.49
C ARG A 82 7.55 8.67 11.07
N GLU A 83 7.86 9.00 9.82
CA GLU A 83 7.61 10.34 9.27
C GLU A 83 6.11 10.63 9.26
N PHE A 84 5.29 9.63 8.92
CA PHE A 84 3.83 9.76 9.00
C PHE A 84 3.34 9.94 10.43
N MET A 85 3.81 9.13 11.39
CA MET A 85 3.45 9.29 12.81
C MET A 85 3.81 10.68 13.33
N THR A 86 4.98 11.19 12.95
CA THR A 86 5.45 12.52 13.34
C THR A 86 4.57 13.63 12.74
N ALA A 87 4.18 13.48 11.47
CA ALA A 87 3.34 14.46 10.77
C ALA A 87 1.86 14.42 11.17
N ALA A 88 1.34 13.26 11.56
CA ALA A 88 -0.08 13.06 11.86
C ALA A 88 -0.46 13.45 13.30
N GLY A 89 0.52 13.59 14.21
CA GLY A 89 0.29 13.98 15.61
C GLY A 89 -0.18 12.83 16.50
N LYS A 90 -0.29 13.09 17.82
CA LYS A 90 -0.41 12.07 18.88
C LYS A 90 -1.70 11.22 18.88
N ASN A 91 -2.70 11.56 18.09
CA ASN A 91 -4.01 10.87 18.08
C ASN A 91 -4.38 10.28 16.71
N SER A 92 -3.40 10.13 15.81
CA SER A 92 -3.66 9.59 14.47
C SER A 92 -3.32 8.11 14.42
N THR A 93 -4.27 7.31 13.93
CA THR A 93 -4.05 5.89 13.64
C THR A 93 -3.51 5.72 12.22
N ILE A 94 -2.45 4.94 12.07
CA ILE A 94 -1.97 4.51 10.75
C ILE A 94 -2.40 3.07 10.51
N TRP A 95 -3.12 2.85 9.41
CA TRP A 95 -3.38 1.52 8.88
C TRP A 95 -2.36 1.21 7.79
N PHE A 96 -1.46 0.26 8.05
CA PHE A 96 -0.45 -0.15 7.10
C PHE A 96 -0.84 -1.50 6.46
N VAL A 97 -1.29 -1.42 5.21
CA VAL A 97 -1.72 -2.57 4.40
C VAL A 97 -0.59 -2.96 3.44
N GLU A 98 -0.18 -4.22 3.47
CA GLU A 98 0.97 -4.74 2.71
C GLU A 98 0.74 -6.22 2.36
N ASP A 99 1.18 -6.66 1.18
CA ASP A 99 1.03 -8.05 0.76
C ASP A 99 2.25 -8.93 1.07
N ARG A 100 3.36 -8.34 1.54
CA ARG A 100 4.57 -9.05 1.97
C ARG A 100 4.68 -9.13 3.49
N LEU A 101 4.47 -10.33 4.04
CA LEU A 101 4.55 -10.59 5.48
C LEU A 101 5.90 -10.15 6.09
N LYS A 102 7.02 -10.41 5.42
CA LYS A 102 8.35 -10.00 5.90
C LYS A 102 8.45 -8.50 6.16
N THR A 103 7.80 -7.68 5.34
CA THR A 103 7.77 -6.22 5.52
C THR A 103 7.01 -5.85 6.79
N LEU A 104 5.84 -6.46 7.02
CA LEU A 104 5.05 -6.25 8.24
C LEU A 104 5.82 -6.67 9.50
N LEU A 105 6.51 -7.81 9.46
CA LEU A 105 7.36 -8.25 10.57
C LEU A 105 8.53 -7.28 10.83
N SER A 106 9.09 -6.65 9.80
CA SER A 106 10.14 -5.64 9.98
C SER A 106 9.63 -4.38 10.69
N VAL A 107 8.36 -4.00 10.45
CA VAL A 107 7.69 -2.88 11.13
C VAL A 107 7.34 -3.26 12.57
N LYS A 108 6.79 -4.47 12.79
CA LYS A 108 6.50 -5.01 14.13
C LYS A 108 7.72 -5.02 15.05
N GLN A 109 8.92 -5.20 14.52
CA GLN A 109 10.17 -5.17 15.29
C GLN A 109 10.55 -3.77 15.78
N GLN A 110 9.84 -2.71 15.37
CA GLN A 110 10.12 -1.33 15.77
C GLN A 110 9.19 -0.94 16.93
N PRO A 111 9.72 -0.80 18.17
CA PRO A 111 8.88 -0.48 19.33
C PRO A 111 8.18 0.88 19.21
N ASP A 112 8.80 1.82 18.49
CA ASP A 112 8.26 3.16 18.26
C ASP A 112 7.11 3.21 17.24
N LEU A 113 6.78 2.07 16.61
CA LEU A 113 5.68 1.91 15.67
C LEU A 113 4.58 0.96 16.20
N SER A 114 4.51 0.75 17.52
CA SER A 114 3.51 -0.14 18.14
C SER A 114 2.06 0.25 17.85
N GLU A 115 1.81 1.55 17.62
CA GLU A 115 0.48 2.10 17.31
C GLU A 115 0.08 1.92 15.83
N VAL A 116 1.02 1.53 14.96
CA VAL A 116 0.69 1.25 13.56
C VAL A 116 -0.05 -0.08 13.48
N ARG A 117 -1.27 -0.05 12.94
CA ARG A 117 -2.04 -1.27 12.71
C ARG A 117 -1.55 -1.96 11.43
N LEU A 118 -1.20 -3.23 11.56
CA LEU A 118 -0.52 -4.00 10.54
C LEU A 118 -1.49 -4.97 9.88
N PHE A 119 -1.69 -4.85 8.57
CA PHE A 119 -2.59 -5.71 7.79
C PHE A 119 -1.83 -6.43 6.68
N LEU A 120 -1.82 -7.76 6.73
CA LEU A 120 -1.44 -8.57 5.58
C LEU A 120 -2.62 -8.64 4.63
N ALA A 121 -2.49 -8.02 3.46
CA ALA A 121 -3.42 -8.22 2.35
C ALA A 121 -3.34 -9.69 1.90
N ASP A 122 -4.46 -10.41 1.88
CA ASP A 122 -4.50 -11.82 1.48
C ASP A 122 -4.43 -12.05 -0.04
N TRP A 123 -4.34 -10.95 -0.80
CA TRP A 123 -4.11 -10.87 -2.23
C TRP A 123 -2.70 -10.35 -2.52
N GLY A 124 -2.20 -10.55 -3.75
CA GLY A 124 -0.86 -10.13 -4.15
C GLY A 124 0.14 -11.28 -4.13
N TYR A 125 1.34 -11.04 -3.64
CA TYR A 125 2.49 -11.97 -3.76
C TYR A 125 2.65 -12.97 -2.61
N ASN A 126 1.82 -12.92 -1.55
CA ASN A 126 1.93 -13.88 -0.44
C ASN A 126 1.41 -15.28 -0.79
N THR A 127 1.95 -16.24 -0.06
CA THR A 127 1.59 -17.65 -0.13
C THR A 127 0.53 -18.03 0.90
N LEU A 128 -0.12 -19.19 0.71
CA LEU A 128 -1.03 -19.74 1.72
C LEU A 128 -0.32 -19.93 3.08
N ALA A 129 0.90 -20.45 3.08
CA ALA A 129 1.70 -20.64 4.29
C ALA A 129 1.97 -19.32 5.03
N GLU A 130 2.27 -18.23 4.30
CA GLU A 130 2.43 -16.91 4.92
C GLU A 130 1.13 -16.42 5.56
N ARG A 131 -0.02 -16.58 4.87
CA ARG A 131 -1.33 -16.19 5.40
C ARG A 131 -1.70 -16.98 6.66
N GLU A 132 -1.50 -18.30 6.66
CA GLU A 132 -1.75 -19.16 7.82
C GLU A 132 -0.85 -18.82 9.01
N SER A 133 0.37 -18.34 8.76
CA SER A 133 1.31 -17.95 9.81
C SER A 133 0.93 -16.62 10.51
N VAL A 134 0.02 -15.82 9.96
CA VAL A 134 -0.38 -14.52 10.53
C VAL A 134 -0.92 -14.66 11.95
N ALA A 135 -1.69 -15.71 12.25
CA ALA A 135 -2.23 -15.96 13.58
C ALA A 135 -1.15 -16.09 14.67
N GLN A 136 0.07 -16.50 14.29
CA GLN A 136 1.22 -16.63 15.18
C GLN A 136 2.04 -15.32 15.28
N ASN A 137 1.61 -14.26 14.61
CA ASN A 137 2.34 -13.00 14.50
C ASN A 137 1.52 -11.77 14.94
N PRO A 138 0.86 -11.76 16.12
CA PRO A 138 0.19 -10.55 16.61
C PRO A 138 1.21 -9.39 16.72
N PRO A 139 0.84 -8.14 16.38
CA PRO A 139 -0.53 -7.67 16.08
C PRO A 139 -0.92 -7.70 14.60
N VAL A 140 -0.20 -8.43 13.73
CA VAL A 140 -0.53 -8.49 12.29
C VAL A 140 -1.89 -9.16 12.11
N GLN A 141 -2.78 -8.52 11.35
CA GLN A 141 -4.11 -9.02 11.01
C GLN A 141 -4.17 -9.38 9.54
N LEU A 142 -4.87 -10.46 9.19
CA LEU A 142 -5.14 -10.79 7.80
C LEU A 142 -6.31 -9.93 7.32
N LEU A 143 -6.18 -9.34 6.14
CA LEU A 143 -7.19 -8.51 5.49
C LEU A 143 -7.49 -9.11 4.13
N SER A 144 -8.76 -9.49 3.90
CA SER A 144 -9.18 -10.02 2.61
C SER A 144 -9.46 -8.92 1.58
N LEU A 145 -9.33 -9.26 0.30
CA LEU A 145 -9.70 -8.33 -0.77
C LEU A 145 -11.18 -7.89 -0.65
N SER A 146 -12.07 -8.81 -0.27
CA SER A 146 -13.48 -8.51 -0.07
C SER A 146 -13.72 -7.56 1.11
N GLN A 147 -12.99 -7.72 2.22
CA GLN A 147 -13.04 -6.80 3.36
C GLN A 147 -12.52 -5.42 2.96
N PHE A 148 -11.42 -5.36 2.19
CA PHE A 148 -10.90 -4.09 1.70
C PHE A 148 -11.88 -3.38 0.75
N ALA A 149 -12.53 -4.13 -0.12
CA ALA A 149 -13.47 -3.64 -1.13
C ALA A 149 -14.85 -3.21 -0.56
N ALA A 150 -15.27 -3.80 0.55
CA ALA A 150 -16.57 -3.51 1.17
C ALA A 150 -16.47 -2.33 2.14
N ASP A 151 -15.87 -2.57 3.31
CA ASP A 151 -16.09 -1.76 4.52
C ASP A 151 -14.78 -1.48 5.28
N PHE A 152 -13.64 -1.44 4.59
CA PHE A 152 -12.33 -1.23 5.22
C PHE A 152 -12.28 -0.03 6.18
N ALA A 153 -13.04 1.04 5.92
CA ALA A 153 -13.11 2.19 6.81
C ALA A 153 -14.22 2.16 7.86
N ASP A 154 -15.18 1.23 7.77
CA ASP A 154 -16.26 1.07 8.75
C ASP A 154 -15.96 -0.03 9.79
N GLY A 155 -15.02 -0.93 9.49
CA GLY A 155 -14.83 -2.18 10.23
C GLY A 155 -13.72 -2.21 11.29
N PHE A 156 -12.97 -1.13 11.53
CA PHE A 156 -11.91 -1.15 12.54
C PHE A 156 -12.32 -0.44 13.82
N PRO A 157 -12.51 -1.16 14.94
CA PRO A 157 -12.77 -0.52 16.22
C PRO A 157 -11.63 0.43 16.58
N GLU A 158 -11.94 1.59 17.16
CA GLU A 158 -10.95 2.47 17.80
C GLU A 158 -10.07 1.72 18.80
#